data_AF-A0A445N278-F1
#
_entry.id   AF-A0A445N278-F1
#
_cell.length_a   1.000
_cell.length_b   1.000
_cell.length_c   1.000
_cell.angle_alpha   90.00
_cell.angle_beta   90.00
_cell.angle_gamma   90.00
#
_symmetry.space_group_name_H-M   'P 1'
#
loop_
_entity.id
_entity.type
_entity.pdbx_description
1 polymer ?
#
loop_
_entity_poly.entity_id
_entity_poly.type
_entity_poly.pdbx_seq_one_letter_code
_entity_poly.pdbx_strand_id
1 'polypeptide(L)'
;MEEELKAEETKNEDQQKETPTDEKPLDKMTAPELREIAKGIPGVQGAHAMKKEELLKLVKKHRGIKDEEPSKKKTTKKPKKALTPAELKQKIAALRQEKTKARDDKNKKQIDILRRRINRMKKVTRKAPKA
;
A
#
# COMPACT_ATOMS: atom_id res chain seq x y z
N MET A 1 41.79 30.36 -32.57
CA MET A 1 40.70 30.52 -31.58
C MET A 1 39.31 30.19 -32.14
N GLU A 2 39.19 29.59 -33.33
CA GLU A 2 37.89 29.09 -33.84
C GLU A 2 37.87 27.57 -34.08
N GLU A 3 39.02 26.89 -34.07
CA GLU A 3 39.09 25.42 -34.24
C GLU A 3 38.99 24.63 -32.93
N GLU A 4 39.14 25.28 -31.77
CA GLU A 4 39.00 24.59 -30.47
C GLU A 4 37.53 24.48 -30.00
N LEU A 5 36.64 25.33 -30.52
CA LEU A 5 35.21 25.32 -30.16
C LEU A 5 34.41 24.24 -30.89
N LYS A 6 34.96 23.64 -31.96
CA LYS A 6 34.30 22.54 -32.70
C LYS A 6 34.60 21.15 -32.13
N ALA A 7 35.66 21.02 -31.32
CA ALA A 7 35.97 19.78 -30.61
C ALA A 7 35.20 19.62 -29.28
N GLU A 8 34.60 20.71 -28.78
CA GLU A 8 33.67 20.69 -27.65
C GLU A 8 32.24 20.30 -28.05
N GLU A 9 31.84 20.50 -29.31
CA GLU A 9 30.51 20.11 -29.79
C GLU A 9 30.39 18.60 -30.09
N THR A 10 31.50 17.90 -30.36
CA THR A 10 31.50 16.45 -30.66
C THR A 10 31.66 15.53 -29.44
N LYS A 11 31.63 16.05 -28.21
CA LYS A 11 31.56 15.21 -26.99
C LYS A 11 30.14 15.13 -26.40
N ASN A 12 29.17 15.78 -27.04
CA ASN A 12 27.77 15.80 -26.61
C ASN A 12 26.92 14.63 -27.14
N GLU A 13 27.49 13.66 -27.88
CA GLU A 13 26.67 12.62 -28.53
C GLU A 13 26.92 11.17 -28.09
N ASP A 14 27.91 10.84 -27.25
CA ASP A 14 28.24 9.41 -27.04
C ASP A 14 28.56 9.02 -25.59
N GLN A 15 27.60 9.25 -24.67
CA GLN A 15 27.38 8.32 -23.55
C GLN A 15 25.89 8.07 -23.35
N GLN A 16 25.37 7.21 -24.23
CA GLN A 16 24.19 6.41 -23.99
C GLN A 16 24.28 5.70 -22.62
N LYS A 17 23.24 5.85 -21.81
CA LYS A 17 22.60 4.71 -21.15
C LYS A 17 21.18 5.08 -20.76
N GLU A 18 20.29 4.90 -21.73
CA GLU A 18 18.91 4.52 -21.47
C GLU A 18 18.94 3.43 -20.38
N THR A 19 18.38 3.72 -19.21
CA THR A 19 18.10 2.67 -18.24
C THR A 19 16.59 2.48 -18.23
N PRO A 20 16.11 1.27 -18.55
CA PRO A 20 14.70 0.96 -18.66
C PRO A 20 14.10 1.14 -17.26
N THR A 21 13.12 2.03 -17.11
CA THR A 21 12.38 2.15 -15.85
C THR A 21 11.08 1.36 -15.92
N ASP A 22 11.17 0.13 -16.38
CA ASP A 22 10.31 -0.93 -15.87
C ASP A 22 11.24 -1.88 -15.13
N GLU A 23 11.18 -1.87 -13.79
CA GLU A 23 11.45 -3.01 -12.90
C GLU A 23 11.59 -2.51 -11.44
N LYS A 24 10.42 -2.37 -10.79
CA LYS A 24 10.18 -2.07 -9.36
C LYS A 24 10.18 -0.57 -8.98
N PRO A 25 9.15 -0.10 -8.24
CA PRO A 25 9.14 1.23 -7.67
C PRO A 25 10.28 1.40 -6.65
N LEU A 26 10.92 2.58 -6.62
CA LEU A 26 12.08 2.89 -5.77
C LEU A 26 11.89 2.46 -4.31
N ASP A 27 10.69 2.62 -3.76
CA ASP A 27 10.38 2.25 -2.37
C ASP A 27 10.54 0.75 -2.07
N LYS A 28 10.41 -0.10 -3.10
CA LYS A 28 10.59 -1.57 -3.00
C LYS A 28 12.03 -2.02 -3.21
N MET A 29 12.91 -1.15 -3.71
CA MET A 29 14.33 -1.48 -3.87
C MET A 29 14.99 -1.68 -2.51
N THR A 30 15.97 -2.58 -2.47
CA THR A 30 16.76 -2.90 -1.28
C THR A 30 17.91 -1.89 -1.13
N ALA A 31 18.48 -1.78 0.08
CA ALA A 31 19.61 -0.89 0.33
C ALA A 31 20.81 -1.09 -0.63
N PRO A 32 21.25 -2.31 -1.01
CA PRO A 32 22.35 -2.46 -1.97
C PRO A 32 22.00 -1.92 -3.37
N GLU A 33 20.80 -2.19 -3.89
CA GLU A 33 20.35 -1.67 -5.19
C GLU A 33 20.32 -0.13 -5.19
N LEU A 34 19.84 0.49 -4.12
CA LEU A 34 19.84 1.94 -3.97
C LEU A 34 21.26 2.53 -3.83
N ARG A 35 22.22 1.78 -3.28
CA ARG A 35 23.62 2.21 -3.19
C ARG A 35 24.30 2.23 -4.55
N GLU A 36 24.02 1.25 -5.40
CA GLU A 36 24.56 1.21 -6.76
C GLU A 36 24.05 2.38 -7.59
N ILE A 37 22.74 2.65 -7.51
CA ILE A 37 22.14 3.81 -8.17
C ILE A 37 22.72 5.12 -7.62
N ALA A 38 22.94 5.22 -6.30
CA ALA A 38 23.51 6.42 -5.68
C ALA A 38 24.99 6.66 -6.05
N LYS A 39 25.79 5.59 -6.26
CA LYS A 39 27.19 5.71 -6.72
C LYS A 39 27.28 6.26 -8.15
N GLY A 40 26.28 6.01 -8.99
CA GLY A 40 26.21 6.56 -10.35
C GLY A 40 25.84 8.05 -10.40
N ILE A 41 25.43 8.65 -9.28
CA ILE A 41 25.08 10.06 -9.20
C ILE A 41 26.37 10.88 -8.94
N PRO A 42 26.75 11.82 -9.82
CA PRO A 42 27.90 12.68 -9.59
C PRO A 42 27.67 13.54 -8.33
N GLY A 43 28.61 13.49 -7.38
CA GLY A 43 28.57 14.28 -6.14
C GLY A 43 28.07 13.55 -4.88
N VAL A 44 27.61 12.30 -4.96
CA VAL A 44 27.24 11.51 -3.77
C VAL A 44 28.43 10.68 -3.28
N GLN A 45 29.20 11.23 -2.34
CA GLN A 45 30.20 10.48 -1.58
C GLN A 45 29.57 9.86 -0.33
N GLY A 46 29.98 8.64 0.03
CA GLY A 46 29.52 7.99 1.28
C GLY A 46 28.21 7.18 1.16
N ALA A 47 27.77 6.80 -0.04
CA ALA A 47 26.56 5.97 -0.24
C ALA A 47 26.54 4.67 0.60
N HIS A 48 27.70 4.11 0.96
CA HIS A 48 27.79 2.93 1.83
C HIS A 48 27.33 3.16 3.27
N ALA A 49 27.53 4.36 3.80
CA ALA A 49 27.21 4.72 5.19
C ALA A 49 25.75 5.21 5.37
N MET A 50 25.07 5.56 4.27
CA MET A 50 23.71 6.11 4.31
C MET A 50 22.66 5.03 4.60
N LYS A 51 21.62 5.40 5.35
CA LYS A 51 20.46 4.54 5.60
C LYS A 51 19.61 4.43 4.33
N LYS A 52 18.81 3.36 4.22
CA LYS A 52 17.90 3.13 3.07
C LYS A 52 17.02 4.34 2.75
N GLU A 53 16.50 5.01 3.78
CA GLU A 53 15.62 6.19 3.63
C GLU A 53 16.35 7.41 3.04
N GLU A 54 17.62 7.59 3.40
CA GLU A 54 18.45 8.69 2.90
C GLU A 54 18.84 8.48 1.44
N LEU A 55 19.18 7.23 1.08
CA LEU A 55 19.44 6.84 -0.30
C LEU A 55 18.19 7.03 -1.17
N LEU A 56 17.00 6.66 -0.68
CA LEU A 56 15.75 6.91 -1.40
C LEU A 56 15.54 8.40 -1.69
N LYS A 57 15.79 9.28 -0.71
CA LYS A 57 15.64 10.73 -0.89
C LYS A 57 16.63 11.28 -1.91
N LEU A 58 17.89 10.86 -1.87
CA LEU A 58 18.90 11.30 -2.84
C LEU A 58 18.57 10.82 -4.26
N VAL A 59 18.21 9.55 -4.41
CA VAL A 59 17.83 8.97 -5.71
C VAL A 59 16.55 9.62 -6.25
N LYS A 60 15.54 9.89 -5.40
CA LYS A 60 14.30 10.60 -5.80
C LYS A 60 14.58 12.04 -6.21
N LYS A 61 15.41 12.77 -5.46
CA LYS A 61 15.85 14.14 -5.80
C LYS A 61 16.58 14.20 -7.14
N HIS A 62 17.52 13.28 -7.37
CA HIS A 62 18.26 13.22 -8.62
C HIS A 62 17.39 12.82 -9.82
N ARG A 63 16.44 11.90 -9.62
CA ARG A 63 15.49 11.48 -10.68
C ARG A 63 14.33 12.47 -10.89
N GLY A 64 14.27 13.58 -10.16
CA GLY A 64 13.24 14.62 -10.35
C GLY A 64 11.81 14.20 -10.01
N ILE A 65 11.62 13.05 -9.35
CA ILE A 65 10.29 12.56 -8.98
C ILE A 65 9.89 13.27 -7.68
N LYS A 66 8.97 14.25 -7.78
CA LYS A 66 8.32 14.89 -6.62
C LYS A 66 7.67 13.81 -5.76
N ASP A 67 7.90 13.91 -4.45
CA ASP A 67 7.37 13.01 -3.43
C ASP A 67 5.84 12.94 -3.50
N GLU A 68 5.31 11.94 -4.20
CA GLU A 68 4.00 11.40 -3.85
C GLU A 68 4.22 10.47 -2.65
N GLU A 69 3.80 10.93 -1.47
CA GLU A 69 3.84 10.12 -0.24
C GLU A 69 3.31 8.70 -0.52
N PRO A 70 4.02 7.64 -0.08
CA PRO A 70 3.55 6.29 -0.31
C PRO A 70 2.20 6.14 0.37
N SER A 71 1.16 5.82 -0.42
CA SER A 71 -0.19 5.62 0.09
C SER A 71 -0.11 4.69 1.30
N LYS A 72 -0.34 5.25 2.49
CA LYS A 72 -0.29 4.48 3.73
C LYS A 72 -1.19 3.27 3.50
N LYS A 73 -0.63 2.05 3.53
CA LYS A 73 -1.40 0.81 3.43
C LYS A 73 -2.61 0.99 4.32
N LYS A 74 -3.82 0.96 3.75
CA LYS A 74 -5.09 1.20 4.45
C LYS A 74 -5.33 0.07 5.47
N THR A 75 -4.56 0.05 6.56
CA THR A 75 -4.77 -0.79 7.74
C THR A 75 -5.79 -0.15 8.68
N THR A 76 -6.35 1.00 8.30
CA THR A 76 -7.56 1.52 8.92
C THR A 76 -8.72 0.63 8.49
N LYS A 77 -8.92 -0.46 9.23
CA LYS A 77 -10.25 -1.04 9.40
C LYS A 77 -11.16 0.15 9.69
N LYS A 78 -11.95 0.59 8.70
CA LYS A 78 -12.88 1.72 8.86
C LYS A 78 -13.55 1.52 10.22
N PRO A 79 -13.61 2.54 11.10
CA PRO A 79 -14.32 2.39 12.36
C PRO A 79 -15.71 1.90 11.97
N LYS A 80 -16.06 0.69 12.41
CA LYS A 80 -17.39 0.15 12.16
C LYS A 80 -18.29 1.17 12.82
N LYS A 81 -19.03 1.97 12.01
CA LYS A 81 -20.05 2.89 12.52
C LYS A 81 -20.79 2.14 13.62
N ALA A 82 -20.86 2.72 14.81
CA ALA A 82 -21.56 2.10 15.93
C ALA A 82 -23.02 1.94 15.48
N LEU A 83 -23.39 0.73 15.06
CA LEU A 83 -24.73 0.45 14.61
C LEU A 83 -25.68 0.69 15.76
N THR A 84 -26.80 1.35 15.48
CA THR A 84 -27.86 1.53 16.47
C THR A 84 -28.42 0.17 16.89
N PRO A 85 -28.97 0.04 18.12
CA PRO A 85 -29.61 -1.20 18.56
C PRO A 85 -30.72 -1.69 17.61
N ALA A 86 -31.42 -0.76 16.94
CA ALA A 86 -32.47 -1.07 15.97
C ALA A 86 -31.90 -1.76 14.71
N GLU A 87 -30.86 -1.20 14.10
CA GLU A 87 -30.22 -1.80 12.92
C GLU A 87 -29.62 -3.19 13.23
N LEU A 88 -29.05 -3.35 14.43
CA LEU A 88 -28.53 -4.65 14.86
C LEU A 88 -29.65 -5.70 14.98
N LYS A 89 -30.85 -5.32 15.45
CA LYS A 89 -32.02 -6.20 15.51
C LYS A 89 -32.54 -6.56 14.12
N GLN A 90 -32.56 -5.61 13.18
CA GLN A 90 -32.92 -5.87 11.78
C GLN A 90 -31.96 -6.89 11.15
N LYS A 91 -30.65 -6.74 11.37
CA LYS A 91 -29.64 -7.72 10.91
C LYS A 91 -29.84 -9.10 11.53
N ILE A 92 -30.23 -9.17 12.80
CA ILE A 92 -30.57 -10.45 13.44
C ILE A 92 -31.79 -11.10 12.78
N ALA A 93 -32.81 -10.32 12.41
CA ALA A 93 -33.99 -10.85 11.71
C ALA A 93 -33.62 -11.43 10.33
N ALA A 94 -32.82 -10.72 9.54
CA ALA A 94 -32.32 -11.21 8.25
C ALA A 94 -31.51 -12.52 8.40
N LEU A 95 -30.58 -12.58 9.36
CA LEU A 95 -29.79 -13.79 9.62
C LEU A 95 -30.64 -14.97 10.10
N ARG A 96 -31.79 -14.73 10.74
CA ARG A 96 -32.73 -15.80 11.11
C ARG A 96 -33.45 -16.37 9.89
N GLN A 97 -33.85 -15.52 8.95
CA GLN A 97 -34.45 -15.94 7.68
C GLN A 97 -33.44 -16.73 6.83
N GLU A 98 -32.19 -16.29 6.77
CA GLU A 98 -31.13 -17.08 6.12
C GLU A 98 -30.94 -18.44 6.79
N LYS A 99 -31.07 -18.51 8.12
CA LYS A 99 -30.93 -19.75 8.87
C LYS A 99 -32.08 -20.72 8.61
N THR A 100 -33.31 -20.24 8.39
CA THR A 100 -34.42 -21.11 8.01
C THR A 100 -34.21 -21.68 6.62
N LYS A 101 -33.82 -20.86 5.64
CA LYS A 101 -33.46 -21.32 4.29
C LYS A 101 -32.35 -22.38 4.33
N ALA A 102 -31.28 -22.12 5.06
CA ALA A 102 -30.18 -23.09 5.20
C ALA A 102 -30.58 -24.39 5.94
N ARG A 103 -31.68 -24.38 6.73
CA ARG A 103 -32.26 -25.61 7.30
C ARG A 103 -33.02 -26.40 6.25
N ASP A 104 -33.78 -25.73 5.40
CA ASP A 104 -34.51 -26.35 4.30
C ASP A 104 -33.52 -26.99 3.31
N ASP A 105 -32.41 -26.31 3.02
CA ASP A 105 -31.29 -26.80 2.20
C ASP A 105 -30.42 -27.87 2.90
N LYS A 106 -30.72 -28.24 4.16
CA LYS A 106 -29.96 -29.18 5.01
C LYS A 106 -28.45 -28.87 5.13
N ASN A 107 -28.05 -27.62 4.92
CA ASN A 107 -26.64 -27.21 4.96
C ASN A 107 -26.16 -26.96 6.40
N LYS A 108 -25.70 -28.03 7.07
CA LYS A 108 -25.22 -27.99 8.46
C LYS A 108 -24.15 -26.92 8.72
N LYS A 109 -23.19 -26.76 7.80
CA LYS A 109 -22.10 -25.77 7.94
C LYS A 109 -22.63 -24.34 7.95
N GLN A 110 -23.54 -24.01 7.02
CA GLN A 110 -24.17 -22.69 7.00
C GLN A 110 -25.03 -22.42 8.23
N ILE A 111 -25.79 -23.42 8.70
CA ILE A 111 -26.60 -23.29 9.93
C ILE A 111 -25.71 -22.93 11.14
N ASP A 112 -24.55 -23.57 11.28
CA ASP A 112 -23.61 -23.31 12.37
C ASP A 112 -22.96 -21.92 12.28
N ILE A 113 -22.58 -21.49 11.07
CA ILE A 113 -22.05 -20.14 10.84
C ILE A 113 -23.11 -19.10 11.20
N LEU A 114 -24.35 -19.27 10.72
CA LEU A 114 -25.46 -18.36 10.99
C LEU A 114 -25.82 -18.33 12.48
N ARG A 115 -25.82 -19.48 13.16
CA ARG A 115 -25.99 -19.56 14.63
C ARG A 115 -24.95 -18.72 15.36
N ARG A 116 -23.67 -18.85 15.00
CA ARG A 116 -22.57 -18.10 15.62
C ARG A 116 -22.71 -16.59 15.34
N ARG A 117 -23.03 -16.21 14.10
CA ARG A 117 -23.28 -14.80 13.72
C ARG A 117 -24.44 -14.20 14.50
N ILE A 118 -25.58 -14.89 14.60
CA ILE A 118 -26.74 -14.45 15.39
C ILE A 118 -26.34 -14.25 16.86
N ASN A 119 -25.62 -15.20 17.47
CA ASN A 119 -25.17 -15.09 18.86
C ASN A 119 -24.23 -13.90 19.06
N ARG A 120 -23.29 -13.68 18.14
CA ARG A 120 -22.40 -12.52 18.19
C ARG A 120 -23.18 -11.22 18.08
N MET A 121 -24.12 -11.12 17.14
CA MET A 121 -24.96 -9.93 16.97
C MET A 121 -25.82 -9.66 18.20
N LYS A 122 -26.41 -10.70 18.83
CA LYS A 122 -27.13 -10.58 20.12
C LYS A 122 -26.22 -10.08 21.26
N LYS A 123 -24.95 -10.48 21.28
CA LYS A 123 -23.98 -9.96 22.26
C LYS A 123 -23.64 -8.49 21.98
N VAL A 124 -23.48 -8.12 20.71
CA VAL A 124 -23.24 -6.73 20.30
C VAL A 124 -24.44 -5.85 20.64
N THR A 125 -25.68 -6.29 20.41
CA THR A 125 -26.89 -5.52 20.79
C THR A 125 -26.98 -5.26 22.29
N ARG A 126 -26.56 -6.21 23.13
CA ARG A 126 -26.56 -6.05 24.60
C ARG A 126 -25.52 -5.05 25.08
N LYS A 127 -24.44 -4.88 24.32
CA LYS A 127 -23.33 -3.95 24.61
C LYS A 127 -23.51 -2.60 23.94
N ALA A 128 -24.41 -2.47 22.99
CA ALA A 128 -24.70 -1.21 22.34
C ALA A 128 -25.33 -0.27 23.38
N PRO A 129 -24.85 0.98 23.50
CA PRO A 129 -25.51 1.96 24.34
C PRO A 129 -26.96 2.10 23.87
N LYS A 130 -27.90 2.21 24.81
CA LYS A 130 -29.26 2.62 24.47
C LYS A 130 -29.14 4.03 23.88
N ALA A 131 -29.73 4.21 22.70
CA ALA A 131 -29.93 5.54 22.14
C ALA A 131 -30.88 6.34 23.02
#